data_AF-A0A932H7A5-F1
#
_entry.id   AF-A0A932H7A5-F1
#
_cell.length_a   1.000
_cell.length_b   1.000
_cell.length_c   1.000
_cell.angle_alpha   90.00
_cell.angle_beta   90.00
_cell.angle_gamma   90.00
#
_symmetry.space_group_name_H-M   'P 1'
#
loop_
_entity.id
_entity.type
_entity.pdbx_description
1 polymer ?
#
loop_
_entity_poly.entity_id
_entity_poly.type
_entity_poly.pdbx_seq_one_letter_code
_entity_poly.pdbx_strand_id
1 'polypeptide(L)'
;MKVDIHAHYIPRDGLKIAREIGKRYDFKITQDEKGREVLTRDGKREFGPLRGEFYDLDLRLSIMDKTGVDIQALSAQNSFFFYWMAPEEGLELAQWLNDAFTAAVKKEPKRFAALATVPLQDSKRAAGVR
;
A
#
# COMPACT_ATOMS: atom_id res chain seq x y z
N MET A 1 11.65 14.37 19.67
CA MET A 1 10.61 14.01 18.70
C MET A 1 11.26 13.76 17.34
N LYS A 2 11.29 12.52 16.88
CA LYS A 2 11.77 12.08 15.56
C LYS A 2 10.58 11.66 14.70
N VAL A 3 10.42 12.32 13.56
CA VAL A 3 9.34 12.04 12.61
C VAL A 3 9.95 11.48 11.34
N ASP A 4 9.48 10.30 10.94
CA ASP A 4 9.82 9.67 9.66
C ASP A 4 8.67 9.90 8.68
N ILE A 5 8.95 10.65 7.63
CA ILE A 5 7.96 11.05 6.62
C ILE A 5 7.98 10.16 5.37
N HIS A 6 8.83 9.13 5.33
CA HIS A 6 8.99 8.25 4.18
C HIS A 6 8.83 6.79 4.62
N ALA A 7 7.60 6.41 4.93
CA ALA A 7 7.25 5.05 5.32
C ALA A 7 6.13 4.50 4.43
N HIS A 8 6.38 3.35 3.81
CA HIS A 8 5.35 2.67 3.01
C HIS A 8 4.57 1.69 3.86
N TYR A 9 3.24 1.70 3.71
CA TYR A 9 2.32 0.76 4.35
C TYR A 9 1.46 0.07 3.30
N ILE A 10 1.32 -1.25 3.45
CA ILE A 10 0.49 -2.08 2.59
C ILE A 10 -0.60 -2.69 3.47
N PRO A 11 -1.88 -2.39 3.21
CA PRO A 11 -2.97 -3.02 3.96
C PRO A 11 -2.93 -4.54 3.82
N ARG A 12 -3.33 -5.27 4.85
CA ARG A 12 -3.23 -6.75 4.90
C ARG A 12 -3.92 -7.44 3.72
N ASP A 13 -5.02 -6.86 3.26
CA ASP A 13 -5.79 -7.36 2.12
C ASP A 13 -5.20 -6.92 0.77
N GLY A 14 -4.07 -6.23 0.73
CA GLY A 14 -3.43 -5.72 -0.49
C GLY A 14 -3.06 -6.83 -1.48
N LEU A 15 -2.64 -8.00 -0.99
CA LEU A 15 -2.45 -9.16 -1.86
C LEU A 15 -3.77 -9.61 -2.51
N LYS A 16 -4.87 -9.65 -1.76
CA LYS A 16 -6.18 -10.01 -2.30
C LYS A 16 -6.63 -9.00 -3.36
N ILE A 17 -6.49 -7.70 -3.11
CA ILE A 17 -6.81 -6.66 -4.09
C ILE A 17 -5.95 -6.79 -5.35
N ALA A 18 -4.63 -6.97 -5.18
CA ALA A 18 -3.72 -7.19 -6.30
C ALA A 18 -4.10 -8.41 -7.15
N ARG A 19 -4.62 -9.48 -6.53
CA ARG A 19 -5.15 -10.65 -7.27
C ARG A 19 -6.39 -10.34 -8.09
N GLU A 20 -7.34 -9.58 -7.52
CA GLU A 20 -8.55 -9.20 -8.25
C GLU A 20 -8.26 -8.26 -9.42
N ILE A 21 -7.31 -7.33 -9.24
CA ILE A 21 -6.77 -6.51 -10.34
C ILE A 21 -6.05 -7.41 -11.35
N GLY A 22 -5.28 -8.39 -10.89
CA GLY A 22 -4.55 -9.33 -11.74
C GLY A 22 -5.41 -10.12 -12.71
N LYS A 23 -6.62 -10.52 -12.30
CA LYS A 23 -7.59 -11.18 -13.18
C LYS A 23 -8.01 -10.32 -14.37
N ARG A 24 -7.98 -8.98 -14.23
CA ARG A 24 -8.44 -8.02 -15.26
C ARG A 24 -7.30 -7.50 -16.13
N TYR A 25 -6.08 -7.44 -15.59
CA TYR A 25 -4.92 -6.78 -16.22
C TYR A 25 -3.70 -7.72 -16.42
N ASP A 26 -3.94 -9.04 -16.47
CA ASP A 26 -2.95 -10.11 -16.68
C ASP A 26 -1.77 -10.10 -15.68
N PHE A 27 -2.04 -9.77 -14.41
CA PHE A 27 -1.09 -10.09 -13.35
C PHE A 27 -1.27 -11.52 -12.88
N LYS A 28 -0.16 -12.23 -12.71
CA LYS A 28 -0.11 -13.62 -12.25
C LYS A 28 0.52 -13.69 -10.87
N ILE A 29 -0.12 -14.44 -9.97
CA ILE A 29 0.58 -14.87 -8.75
C ILE A 29 1.51 -16.01 -9.14
N THR A 30 2.79 -15.83 -8.89
CA THR A 30 3.77 -16.91 -8.98
C THR A 30 4.43 -17.09 -7.63
N GLN A 31 5.37 -18.02 -7.54
CA GLN A 31 6.23 -18.18 -6.38
C GLN A 31 7.66 -17.78 -6.73
N ASP A 32 8.36 -17.19 -5.76
CA ASP A 32 9.80 -17.01 -5.85
C ASP A 32 10.56 -18.32 -5.55
N GLU A 33 11.89 -18.27 -5.63
CA GLU A 33 12.80 -19.40 -5.36
C GLU A 33 12.63 -20.01 -3.96
N LYS A 34 11.96 -19.30 -3.03
CA LYS A 34 11.69 -19.73 -1.65
C LYS A 34 10.23 -20.15 -1.44
N GLY A 35 9.45 -20.30 -2.51
CA GLY A 35 8.04 -20.71 -2.46
C GLY A 35 7.08 -19.59 -2.00
N ARG A 36 7.53 -18.33 -1.94
CA ARG A 36 6.71 -17.22 -1.45
C ARG A 36 5.94 -16.58 -2.60
N GLU A 37 4.69 -16.25 -2.36
CA GLU A 37 3.85 -15.61 -3.37
C GLU A 37 4.39 -14.24 -3.79
N VAL A 38 4.41 -14.02 -5.10
CA VAL A 38 4.77 -12.76 -5.74
C VAL A 38 3.79 -12.47 -6.87
N LEU A 39 3.48 -11.19 -7.08
CA LEU A 39 2.74 -10.76 -8.26
C LEU A 39 3.73 -10.53 -9.40
N THR A 40 3.41 -11.04 -10.58
CA THR A 40 4.20 -10.87 -11.80
C THR A 40 3.34 -10.36 -12.94
N ARG A 41 3.95 -9.63 -13.87
CA ARG A 41 3.39 -9.24 -15.16
C ARG A 41 4.49 -9.36 -16.21
N ASP A 42 4.19 -9.94 -17.36
CA ASP A 42 5.17 -10.18 -18.44
C ASP A 42 6.44 -10.90 -17.97
N GLY A 43 6.30 -11.83 -17.02
CA GLY A 43 7.43 -12.57 -16.43
C GLY A 43 8.31 -11.75 -15.47
N LYS A 44 7.99 -10.46 -15.25
CA LYS A 44 8.68 -9.58 -14.30
C LYS A 44 7.91 -9.52 -12.99
N ARG A 45 8.64 -9.43 -11.88
CA ARG A 45 8.07 -9.25 -10.55
C ARG A 45 7.60 -7.81 -10.36
N GLU A 46 6.34 -7.66 -10.00
CA GLU A 46 5.68 -6.36 -9.76
C GLU A 46 5.48 -6.14 -8.25
N PHE A 47 5.23 -7.21 -7.49
CA PHE A 47 4.98 -7.13 -6.05
C PHE A 47 5.39 -8.39 -5.29
N GLY A 48 5.76 -8.23 -4.02
CA GLY A 48 6.08 -9.32 -3.09
C GLY A 48 7.50 -9.89 -3.21
N PRO A 49 7.88 -10.81 -2.32
CA PRO A 49 7.10 -11.29 -1.19
C PRO A 49 7.01 -10.22 -0.12
N LEU A 50 5.82 -10.06 0.45
CA LEU A 50 5.56 -9.00 1.41
C LEU A 50 6.18 -9.36 2.77
N ARG A 51 7.04 -8.50 3.30
CA ARG A 51 7.59 -8.68 4.65
C ARG A 51 6.63 -8.12 5.69
N GLY A 52 6.64 -8.70 6.89
CA GLY A 52 5.74 -8.34 8.00
C GLY A 52 5.70 -6.84 8.29
N GLU A 53 6.85 -6.17 8.24
CA GLU A 53 7.02 -4.76 8.57
C GLU A 53 6.18 -3.82 7.67
N PHE A 54 5.80 -4.28 6.46
CA PHE A 54 5.00 -3.50 5.54
C PHE A 54 3.50 -3.49 5.87
N TYR A 55 2.97 -4.49 6.58
CA TYR A 55 1.52 -4.63 6.81
C TYR A 55 1.12 -4.85 8.28
N ASP A 56 2.03 -5.34 9.11
CA ASP A 56 1.82 -5.59 10.53
C ASP A 56 2.14 -4.31 11.32
N LEU A 57 1.09 -3.66 11.83
CA LEU A 57 1.21 -2.41 12.58
C LEU A 57 1.86 -2.62 13.96
N ASP A 58 1.67 -3.77 14.59
CA ASP A 58 2.24 -4.06 15.92
C ASP A 58 3.75 -4.28 15.79
N LEU A 59 4.17 -5.05 14.79
CA LEU A 59 5.59 -5.20 14.45
C LEU A 59 6.22 -3.85 14.09
N ARG A 60 5.52 -3.02 13.32
CA ARG A 60 5.99 -1.68 12.96
C ARG A 60 6.20 -0.80 14.20
N LEU A 61 5.24 -0.75 15.13
CA LEU A 61 5.38 0.00 16.38
C LEU A 61 6.59 -0.49 17.20
N SER A 62 6.77 -1.81 17.31
CA SER A 62 7.95 -2.38 17.99
C SER A 62 9.26 -1.94 17.35
N ILE A 63 9.32 -1.84 16.02
CA ILE A 63 10.50 -1.36 15.29
C ILE A 63 10.69 0.14 15.52
N MET A 64 9.62 0.94 15.48
CA MET A 64 9.67 2.36 15.78
C MET A 64 10.22 2.62 17.19
N ASP A 65 9.76 1.88 18.19
CA ASP A 65 10.24 2.01 19.57
C ASP A 65 11.73 1.66 19.69
N LYS A 66 12.18 0.57 19.05
CA LYS A 66 13.59 0.16 19.03
C LYS A 66 14.50 1.16 18.33
N THR A 67 14.00 1.85 17.31
CA THR A 67 14.77 2.81 16.51
C THR A 67 14.62 4.25 17.02
N GLY A 68 13.74 4.48 18.00
CA GLY A 68 13.44 5.78 18.57
C GLY A 68 12.71 6.71 17.59
N VAL A 69 11.89 6.17 16.69
CA VAL A 69 11.00 6.93 15.81
C VAL A 69 9.67 7.17 16.53
N ASP A 70 9.33 8.44 16.73
CA ASP A 70 8.13 8.81 17.48
C ASP A 70 6.88 8.75 16.60
N ILE A 71 6.97 9.25 15.35
CA ILE A 71 5.84 9.31 14.40
C ILE A 71 6.29 8.83 13.02
N GLN A 72 5.46 8.05 12.33
CA GLN A 72 5.59 7.72 10.90
C GLN A 72 4.44 8.28 10.07
N ALA A 73 4.74 8.95 8.95
CA ALA A 73 3.77 9.25 7.90
C ALA A 73 3.69 8.07 6.92
N LEU A 74 2.56 7.35 6.97
CA LEU A 74 2.30 6.19 6.13
C LEU A 74 1.87 6.63 4.73
N SER A 75 2.41 5.98 3.70
CA SER A 75 2.12 6.26 2.30
C SER A 75 1.98 4.98 1.49
N ALA A 76 1.36 5.09 0.32
CA ALA A 76 1.26 3.96 -0.61
C ALA A 76 2.64 3.52 -1.11
N GLN A 77 2.81 2.22 -1.27
CA GLN A 77 3.96 1.67 -1.97
C GLN A 77 3.78 1.83 -3.48
N ASN A 78 4.86 2.12 -4.21
CA ASN A 78 4.85 2.37 -5.65
C ASN A 78 4.10 1.31 -6.49
N SER A 79 4.20 0.02 -6.12
CA SER A 79 3.49 -1.08 -6.80
C SER A 79 1.97 -1.01 -6.69
N PHE A 80 1.42 -0.11 -5.87
CA PHE A 80 -0.02 0.05 -5.64
C PHE A 80 -0.64 1.28 -6.34
N PHE A 81 0.10 1.99 -7.21
CA PHE A 81 -0.49 3.12 -7.93
C PHE A 81 -1.33 2.72 -9.14
N PHE A 82 -0.89 1.71 -9.91
CA PHE A 82 -1.61 1.17 -11.07
C PHE A 82 -2.22 2.24 -12.03
N TYR A 83 -1.52 3.35 -12.28
CA TYR A 83 -2.05 4.46 -13.10
C TYR A 83 -2.33 4.12 -14.58
N TRP A 84 -1.98 2.91 -15.03
CA TRP A 84 -2.37 2.37 -16.34
C TRP A 84 -3.78 1.76 -16.36
N MET A 85 -4.43 1.56 -15.21
CA MET A 85 -5.81 1.09 -15.12
C MET A 85 -6.81 2.16 -15.57
N ALA A 86 -8.03 1.74 -15.89
CA ALA A 86 -9.14 2.64 -16.11
C ALA A 86 -9.28 3.65 -14.94
N PRO A 87 -9.53 4.95 -15.20
CA PRO A 87 -9.62 5.97 -14.16
C PRO A 87 -10.61 5.67 -13.04
N GLU A 88 -11.74 5.03 -13.35
CA GLU A 88 -12.76 4.61 -12.39
C GLU A 88 -12.20 3.58 -11.40
N GLU A 89 -11.48 2.57 -11.90
CA GLU A 89 -10.86 1.55 -11.05
C GLU A 89 -9.70 2.14 -10.23
N GLY A 90 -8.96 3.09 -10.79
CA GLY A 90 -7.93 3.83 -10.05
C GLY A 90 -8.52 4.63 -8.88
N LEU A 91 -9.71 5.22 -9.05
CA LEU A 91 -10.41 5.92 -7.98
C LEU A 91 -10.84 4.95 -6.88
N GLU A 92 -11.44 3.81 -7.22
CA GLU A 92 -11.83 2.78 -6.25
C GLU A 92 -10.64 2.29 -5.44
N LEU A 93 -9.51 2.03 -6.10
CA LEU A 93 -8.27 1.63 -5.46
C LEU A 93 -7.72 2.72 -4.52
N ALA A 94 -7.72 3.98 -4.97
CA ALA A 94 -7.23 5.09 -4.17
C ALA A 94 -8.08 5.28 -2.89
N GLN A 95 -9.40 5.21 -2.99
CA GLN A 95 -10.32 5.27 -1.85
C GLN A 95 -10.06 4.11 -0.88
N TRP A 96 -9.93 2.88 -1.39
CA TRP A 96 -9.63 1.72 -0.55
C TRP A 96 -8.29 1.86 0.20
N LEU A 97 -7.24 2.36 -0.45
CA LEU A 97 -5.95 2.64 0.19
C LEU A 97 -6.07 3.72 1.26
N ASN A 98 -6.75 4.84 0.96
CA ASN A 98 -6.93 5.95 1.88
C ASN A 98 -7.76 5.56 3.11
N ASP A 99 -8.80 4.74 2.94
CA ASP A 99 -9.59 4.18 4.04
C ASP A 99 -8.72 3.28 4.94
N ALA A 100 -7.87 2.44 4.34
CA ALA A 100 -6.97 1.59 5.10
C ALA A 100 -5.90 2.39 5.86
N PHE A 101 -5.38 3.47 5.28
CA PHE A 101 -4.43 4.37 5.96
C PHE A 101 -5.11 5.11 7.11
N THR A 102 -6.33 5.60 6.88
CA THR A 102 -7.15 6.22 7.92
C THR A 102 -7.43 5.25 9.07
N ALA A 103 -7.71 3.98 8.77
CA ALA A 103 -7.90 2.95 9.78
C ALA A 103 -6.60 2.68 10.57
N ALA A 104 -5.44 2.66 9.92
CA ALA A 104 -4.14 2.52 10.58
C ALA A 104 -3.85 3.71 11.52
N VAL A 105 -4.10 4.94 11.06
CA VAL A 105 -3.97 6.16 11.88
C VAL A 105 -4.92 6.12 13.07
N LYS A 106 -6.18 5.70 12.90
CA LYS A 106 -7.15 5.59 14.01
C LYS A 106 -6.73 4.61 15.09
N LYS A 107 -5.98 3.56 14.75
CA LYS A 107 -5.47 2.59 15.74
C LYS A 107 -4.44 3.23 16.67
N GLU A 108 -3.54 4.04 16.13
CA GLU A 108 -2.47 4.70 16.90
C GLU A 108 -2.24 6.16 16.45
N PRO A 109 -3.18 7.08 16.75
CA PRO A 109 -3.18 8.44 16.19
C PRO A 109 -2.03 9.32 16.68
N LYS A 110 -1.33 8.89 17.74
CA LYS A 110 -0.13 9.56 18.26
C LYS A 110 1.16 9.10 17.56
N ARG A 111 1.11 7.97 16.84
CA ARG A 111 2.28 7.32 16.22
C ARG A 111 2.21 7.34 14.70
N PHE A 112 1.02 7.45 14.12
CA PHE A 112 0.84 7.44 12.67
C PHE A 112 0.15 8.70 12.16
N ALA A 113 0.66 9.18 11.02
CA ALA A 113 -0.04 10.06 10.09
C ALA A 113 -0.17 9.34 8.74
N ALA A 114 -0.94 9.87 7.80
CA ALA A 114 -1.11 9.28 6.47
C ALA A 114 -1.00 10.33 5.37
N LEU A 115 -0.39 9.93 4.25
CA LEU A 115 -0.39 10.64 2.99
C LEU A 115 -1.38 9.93 2.05
N ALA A 116 -2.41 10.66 1.64
CA ALA A 116 -3.41 10.13 0.71
C ALA A 116 -2.80 9.87 -0.66
N THR A 117 -3.30 8.83 -1.33
CA THR A 117 -3.05 8.56 -2.74
C THR A 117 -4.24 8.99 -3.58
N VAL A 118 -3.99 9.32 -4.85
CA VAL A 118 -4.99 9.85 -5.78
C VAL A 118 -4.83 9.20 -7.16
N PRO A 119 -5.90 9.02 -7.95
CA PRO A 119 -5.81 8.48 -9.30
C PRO A 119 -5.25 9.51 -10.30
N LEU A 120 -3.91 9.59 -10.44
CA LEU A 120 -3.25 10.61 -11.25
C LEU A 120 -3.51 10.52 -12.76
N GLN A 121 -4.10 9.43 -13.25
CA GLN A 121 -4.53 9.31 -14.64
C GLN A 121 -5.76 10.18 -14.99
N ASP A 122 -6.48 10.71 -14.00
CA ASP A 122 -7.63 11.62 -14.19
C ASP A 122 -7.62 12.73 -13.13
N SER A 123 -7.37 13.97 -13.57
CA SER A 123 -7.24 15.12 -12.68
C SER A 123 -8.53 15.46 -11.91
N LYS A 124 -9.71 15.27 -12.51
CA LYS A 124 -10.99 15.57 -11.87
C LYS A 124 -11.27 14.57 -10.75
N ARG A 125 -10.97 13.30 -10.97
CA ARG A 125 -11.06 12.26 -9.94
C ARG A 125 -9.99 12.44 -8.86
N ALA A 126 -8.77 12.79 -9.24
CA ALA A 126 -7.69 13.07 -8.29
C ALA A 126 -8.04 14.22 -7.34
N ALA A 127 -8.68 15.29 -7.83
CA ALA A 127 -9.16 16.39 -6.99
C ALA A 127 -10.39 16.03 -6.13
N GLY A 128 -11.12 14.98 -6.49
CA GLY A 128 -12.37 14.58 -5.84
C GLY A 128 -12.28 13.35 -4.94
N VAL A 129 -11.11 12.69 -4.86
CA VAL A 129 -10.90 11.53 -3.99
C VAL A 129 -11.02 11.95 -2.52
N ARG A 130 -11.61 11.08 -1.71
CA ARG A 130 -11.83 11.29 -0.28
C ARG A 130 -11.08 10.24 0.51
#